data_AF-A0A2R2IW36-F1
#
_entry.id   AF-A0A2R2IW36-F1
#
_cell.length_a   1.000
_cell.length_b   1.000
_cell.length_c   1.000
_cell.angle_alpha   90.00
_cell.angle_beta   90.00
_cell.angle_gamma   90.00
#
_symmetry.space_group_name_H-M   'P 1'
#
loop_
_entity.id
_entity.type
_entity.pdbx_description
1 polymer ?
#
loop_
_entity_poly.entity_id
_entity_poly.type
_entity_poly.pdbx_seq_one_letter_code
_entity_poly.pdbx_strand_id
1 'polypeptide(L)'
;MKPINSADGLFHDGNPYSGELGTVVTSDWLNGAQSAIQATQQELLTVIKSNGQKTDPSRQDQLLQAMQNLAWGGAQRPTTLAGYGIADAMKASDWGVQGYTTLQVGPGKAFAGIQDAWDSLIGKVLQADVLIQIADGQYATSGITLTHQPFASRIRIQGNVANPSACKIILVPDANKLSHGVIFSRVQGVNFSGFHIVGEAGANHWSHRCLRVEEASVVYADAGSIVLEGAGNGLELDQNARGNFERLRVLNCKNCAVLVGGGAHAWLPSSTLIGLGRYAETVVPAFVNVDTPKFRPMGLECQEGSKAWASDSSISNVDIGYMTTRNSYLWCDGTAVDQSNIGMYAQYGGVCWSCGAQARPSLPQGRRSKVTNSGKGYYAEFGGIINADMAVAENCEHGFFATWNSVMTVSNGWARNCTKGGYHAEMASTIAAYNTDTTGTATAYDPNQNFSNWNGIVVTKI
;
A
#
# COMPACT_ATOMS: atom_id res chain seq x y z
N MET A 1 -26.70 22.39 69.36
CA MET A 1 -27.03 23.56 70.21
C MET A 1 -28.47 23.40 70.68
N LYS A 2 -28.78 23.64 71.96
CA LYS A 2 -30.18 23.64 72.43
C LYS A 2 -30.82 25.00 72.07
N PRO A 3 -32.10 25.05 71.64
CA PRO A 3 -32.81 26.32 71.46
C PRO A 3 -32.83 27.14 72.76
N ILE A 4 -32.93 28.47 72.66
CA ILE A 4 -33.12 29.32 73.85
C ILE A 4 -34.50 29.01 74.45
N ASN A 5 -34.64 29.15 75.78
CA ASN A 5 -35.85 28.75 76.50
C ASN A 5 -36.97 29.80 76.35
N SER A 6 -37.54 29.89 75.15
CA SER A 6 -38.72 30.67 74.78
C SER A 6 -39.72 29.79 74.02
N ALA A 7 -40.95 30.27 73.84
CA ALA A 7 -42.03 29.47 73.25
C ALA A 7 -41.75 29.01 71.81
N ASP A 8 -40.91 29.74 71.06
CA ASP A 8 -40.53 29.47 69.67
C ASP A 8 -39.02 29.21 69.49
N GLY A 9 -38.23 29.28 70.57
CA GLY A 9 -36.78 29.10 70.51
C GLY A 9 -36.00 30.29 69.93
N LEU A 10 -36.60 31.49 69.89
CA LEU A 10 -35.97 32.75 69.48
C LEU A 10 -35.84 33.74 70.64
N PHE A 11 -35.04 34.78 70.45
CA PHE A 11 -34.92 35.88 71.39
C PHE A 11 -36.06 36.89 71.19
N HIS A 12 -36.75 37.25 72.27
CA HIS A 12 -37.77 38.29 72.30
C HIS A 12 -37.36 39.43 73.24
N ASP A 13 -37.63 40.67 72.83
CA ASP A 13 -37.50 41.83 73.69
C ASP A 13 -38.59 41.84 74.77
N GLY A 14 -38.30 42.45 75.92
CA GLY A 14 -39.32 42.69 76.93
C GLY A 14 -40.28 43.79 76.51
N ASN A 15 -41.55 43.69 76.91
CA ASN A 15 -42.54 44.73 76.70
C ASN A 15 -42.80 45.48 78.02
N PRO A 16 -42.26 46.70 78.19
CA PRO A 16 -42.40 47.47 79.43
C PRO A 16 -43.85 47.93 79.70
N TYR A 17 -44.74 47.94 78.69
CA TYR A 17 -46.14 48.30 78.85
C TYR A 17 -47.01 47.16 79.37
N SER A 18 -46.67 45.90 79.07
CA SER A 18 -47.38 44.70 79.55
C SER A 18 -46.71 44.03 80.75
N GLY A 19 -45.47 44.43 81.07
CA GLY A 19 -44.65 43.79 82.11
C GLY A 19 -44.01 42.48 81.66
N GLU A 20 -44.09 42.14 80.37
CA GLU A 20 -43.47 40.95 79.81
C GLU A 20 -41.95 41.10 79.79
N LEU A 21 -41.24 40.14 80.38
CA LEU A 21 -39.78 40.16 80.45
C LEU A 21 -39.19 39.64 79.13
N GLY A 22 -38.08 40.26 78.71
CA GLY A 22 -37.33 39.78 77.55
C GLY A 22 -36.72 38.40 77.80
N THR A 23 -36.38 37.71 76.71
CA THR A 23 -35.75 36.39 76.78
C THR A 23 -34.39 36.49 77.45
N VAL A 24 -34.25 35.86 78.61
CA VAL A 24 -32.99 35.83 79.35
C VAL A 24 -32.00 34.88 78.67
N VAL A 25 -30.80 35.37 78.36
CA VAL A 25 -29.70 34.54 77.87
C VAL A 25 -29.20 33.65 79.00
N THR A 26 -29.50 32.35 78.93
CA THR A 26 -29.06 31.39 79.95
C THR A 26 -27.60 30.98 79.73
N SER A 27 -26.93 30.61 80.82
CA SER A 27 -25.57 30.03 80.77
C SER A 27 -25.51 28.78 79.90
N ASP A 28 -26.55 27.93 79.97
CA ASP A 28 -26.66 26.72 79.15
C ASP A 28 -26.67 27.03 77.64
N TRP A 29 -27.41 28.06 77.23
CA TRP A 29 -27.44 28.47 75.84
C TRP A 29 -26.11 29.12 75.42
N LEU A 30 -25.58 30.05 76.22
CA LEU A 30 -24.35 30.77 75.88
C LEU A 30 -23.12 29.84 75.85
N ASN A 31 -23.04 28.86 76.76
CA ASN A 31 -22.01 27.82 76.73
C ASN A 31 -22.17 26.89 75.53
N GLY A 32 -23.42 26.57 75.16
CA GLY A 32 -23.74 25.82 73.94
C GLY A 32 -23.32 26.57 72.66
N ALA A 33 -23.52 27.89 72.63
CA ALA A 33 -23.07 28.78 71.56
C ALA A 33 -21.56 28.88 71.48
N GLN A 34 -20.90 29.11 72.61
CA GLN A 34 -19.44 29.11 72.68
C GLN A 34 -18.86 27.79 72.19
N SER A 35 -19.43 26.66 72.60
CA SER A 35 -18.98 25.33 72.16
C SER A 35 -19.14 25.13 70.66
N ALA A 36 -20.27 25.56 70.07
CA ALA A 36 -20.51 25.47 68.63
C ALA A 36 -19.55 26.36 67.83
N ILE A 37 -19.31 27.59 68.29
CA ILE A 37 -18.35 28.52 67.68
C ILE A 37 -16.93 27.94 67.73
N GLN A 38 -16.52 27.42 68.89
CA GLN A 38 -15.21 26.78 69.07
C GLN A 38 -15.05 25.55 68.17
N ALA A 39 -16.09 24.72 68.04
CA ALA A 39 -16.06 23.55 67.16
C ALA A 39 -15.83 23.96 65.69
N THR A 40 -16.60 24.92 65.16
CA THR A 40 -16.42 25.42 63.80
C THR A 40 -15.05 26.07 63.60
N GLN A 41 -14.59 26.89 64.57
CA GLN A 41 -13.25 27.47 64.52
C GLN A 41 -12.17 26.40 64.50
N GLN A 42 -12.33 25.33 65.28
CA GLN A 42 -11.38 24.22 65.32
C GLN A 42 -11.30 23.46 63.99
N GLU A 43 -12.42 23.29 63.27
CA GLU A 43 -12.43 22.72 61.92
C GLU A 43 -11.68 23.63 60.92
N LEU A 44 -11.95 24.93 60.92
CA LEU A 44 -11.25 25.89 60.06
C LEU A 44 -9.74 25.94 60.36
N LEU A 45 -9.36 25.91 61.64
CA LEU A 45 -7.96 25.83 62.07
C LEU A 45 -7.31 24.52 61.62
N THR A 46 -8.06 23.42 61.57
CA THR A 46 -7.58 22.13 61.07
C THR A 46 -7.26 22.20 59.58
N VAL A 47 -8.11 22.85 58.78
CA VAL A 47 -7.86 23.10 57.34
C VAL A 47 -6.64 23.99 57.13
N ILE A 48 -6.46 25.04 57.93
CA ILE A 48 -5.28 25.92 57.83
C ILE A 48 -4.00 25.16 58.17
N LYS A 49 -4.02 24.37 59.24
CA LYS A 49 -2.85 23.60 59.72
C LYS A 49 -2.50 22.42 58.81
N SER A 50 -3.48 21.76 58.19
CA SER A 50 -3.21 20.65 57.26
C SER A 50 -2.41 21.10 56.04
N ASN A 51 -2.51 22.39 55.68
CA ASN A 51 -1.69 23.04 54.67
C ASN A 51 -0.33 23.56 55.21
N GLY A 52 0.11 23.13 56.39
CA GLY A 52 1.40 23.51 56.98
C GLY A 52 1.50 24.96 57.46
N GLN A 53 0.39 25.72 57.46
CA GLN A 53 0.39 27.11 57.92
C GLN A 53 0.33 27.21 59.45
N LYS A 54 0.99 28.23 59.99
CA LYS A 54 0.76 28.69 61.36
C LYS A 54 -0.33 29.75 61.36
N THR A 55 -1.29 29.61 62.27
CA THR A 55 -2.43 30.52 62.41
C THR A 55 -1.97 31.86 62.98
N ASP A 56 -2.35 32.96 62.34
CA ASP A 56 -1.99 34.32 62.66
C ASP A 56 -3.27 35.19 62.73
N PRO A 57 -3.68 35.62 63.93
CA PRO A 57 -4.88 36.43 64.11
C PRO A 57 -4.89 37.74 63.32
N SER A 58 -3.73 38.24 62.88
CA SER A 58 -3.64 39.47 62.08
C SER A 58 -3.94 39.28 60.60
N ARG A 59 -4.08 38.02 60.13
CA ARG A 59 -4.31 37.67 58.73
C ARG A 59 -5.74 37.19 58.47
N GLN A 60 -6.35 37.66 57.38
CA GLN A 60 -7.73 37.32 57.00
C GLN A 60 -7.83 36.39 55.77
N ASP A 61 -6.70 35.96 55.20
CA ASP A 61 -6.63 35.19 53.96
C ASP A 61 -6.13 33.74 54.14
N GLN A 62 -5.84 33.32 55.38
CA GLN A 62 -5.23 32.02 55.66
C GLN A 62 -6.11 30.84 55.22
N LEU A 63 -7.41 30.93 55.46
CA LEU A 63 -8.36 29.91 55.01
C LEU A 63 -8.41 29.83 53.48
N LEU A 64 -8.43 30.98 52.79
CA LEU A 64 -8.41 31.02 51.34
C LEU A 64 -7.12 30.41 50.78
N GLN A 65 -5.96 30.76 51.34
CA GLN A 65 -4.68 30.19 50.94
C GLN A 65 -4.61 28.68 51.21
N ALA A 66 -5.15 28.22 52.33
CA ALA A 66 -5.27 26.80 52.64
C ALA A 66 -6.13 26.06 51.61
N MET A 67 -7.29 26.62 51.27
CA MET A 67 -8.16 26.04 50.25
C MET A 67 -7.52 26.04 48.86
N GLN A 68 -6.80 27.10 48.47
CA GLN A 68 -6.09 27.17 47.19
C GLN A 68 -4.98 26.11 47.09
N ASN A 69 -4.18 25.95 48.15
CA ASN A 69 -3.15 24.92 48.19
C ASN A 69 -3.74 23.51 48.23
N LEU A 70 -4.83 23.27 48.97
CA LEU A 70 -5.50 21.96 49.00
C LEU A 70 -6.13 21.61 47.66
N ALA A 71 -6.72 22.59 46.96
CA ALA A 71 -7.38 22.37 45.68
C ALA A 71 -6.40 22.20 44.52
N TRP A 72 -5.28 22.93 44.50
CA TRP A 72 -4.40 22.99 43.34
C TRP A 72 -2.89 23.00 43.64
N GLY A 73 -2.47 22.89 44.89
CA GLY A 73 -1.05 22.86 45.28
C GLY A 73 -0.35 24.23 45.33
N GLY A 74 -1.07 25.35 45.15
CA GLY A 74 -0.49 26.69 45.19
C GLY A 74 -1.51 27.83 45.16
N ALA A 75 -1.01 29.08 45.23
CA ALA A 75 -1.82 30.30 45.28
C ALA A 75 -2.54 30.65 43.97
N GLN A 76 -2.07 30.12 42.83
CA GLN A 76 -2.65 30.39 41.51
C GLN A 76 -3.28 29.13 40.96
N ARG A 77 -4.49 29.26 40.39
CA ARG A 77 -5.14 28.14 39.69
C ARG A 77 -4.27 27.74 38.49
N PRO A 78 -3.82 26.47 38.40
CA PRO A 78 -3.02 26.01 37.28
C PRO A 78 -3.79 26.10 35.96
N THR A 79 -3.07 26.41 34.88
CA THR A 79 -3.60 26.40 33.50
C THR A 79 -3.22 25.14 32.73
N THR A 80 -2.47 24.22 33.35
CA THR A 80 -1.99 22.97 32.74
C THR A 80 -2.26 21.79 33.65
N LEU A 81 -2.47 20.60 33.06
CA LEU A 81 -2.69 19.35 33.79
C LEU A 81 -1.54 19.01 34.75
N ALA A 82 -0.30 19.23 34.32
CA ALA A 82 0.88 19.03 35.17
C ALA A 82 0.85 19.93 36.41
N GLY A 83 0.33 21.16 36.27
CA GLY A 83 0.14 22.06 37.41
C GLY A 83 -0.95 21.58 38.39
N TYR A 84 -1.90 20.75 37.96
CA TYR A 84 -2.83 20.04 38.84
C TYR A 84 -2.23 18.75 39.43
N GLY A 85 -0.98 18.41 39.12
CA GLY A 85 -0.35 17.14 39.52
C GLY A 85 -0.84 15.93 38.72
N ILE A 86 -1.58 16.13 37.64
CA ILE A 86 -2.06 15.06 36.75
C ILE A 86 -0.92 14.69 35.80
N ALA A 87 -0.27 13.55 36.05
CA ALA A 87 0.86 13.05 35.28
C ALA A 87 0.52 11.89 34.34
N ASP A 88 -0.68 11.32 34.47
CA ASP A 88 -1.20 10.16 33.75
C ASP A 88 -2.17 10.51 32.61
N ALA A 89 -2.43 11.81 32.38
CA ALA A 89 -3.21 12.24 31.23
C ALA A 89 -2.47 11.94 29.93
N MET A 90 -3.15 11.25 29.00
CA MET A 90 -2.65 10.97 27.65
C MET A 90 -2.37 12.28 26.91
N LYS A 91 -1.19 12.44 26.32
CA LYS A 91 -0.86 13.65 25.55
C LYS A 91 -1.57 13.61 24.20
N ALA A 92 -1.84 14.78 23.62
CA ALA A 92 -2.45 14.87 22.30
C ALA A 92 -1.62 14.13 21.21
N SER A 93 -0.29 14.14 21.36
CA SER A 93 0.65 13.40 20.50
C SER A 93 0.53 11.87 20.60
N ASP A 94 -0.02 11.39 21.71
CA ASP A 94 -0.14 9.97 22.01
C ASP A 94 -1.39 9.37 21.36
N TRP A 95 -2.41 10.19 21.08
CA TRP A 95 -3.64 9.76 20.40
C TRP A 95 -3.62 9.99 18.88
N GLY A 96 -2.89 11.00 18.38
CA GLY A 96 -3.02 11.38 16.98
C GLY A 96 -1.97 12.35 16.44
N VAL A 97 -1.99 12.52 15.12
CA VAL A 97 -1.18 13.49 14.37
C VAL A 97 -2.09 14.59 13.83
N GLN A 98 -1.98 15.79 14.40
CA GLN A 98 -2.87 16.92 14.10
C GLN A 98 -2.29 17.89 13.05
N GLY A 99 -0.98 17.88 12.84
CA GLY A 99 -0.30 18.75 11.87
C GLY A 99 0.58 17.95 10.93
N TYR A 100 0.95 18.55 9.79
CA TYR A 100 1.87 17.91 8.84
C TYR A 100 3.15 17.51 9.57
N THR A 101 3.49 16.23 9.48
CA THR A 101 4.61 15.65 10.23
C THR A 101 5.55 14.94 9.28
N THR A 102 6.86 15.13 9.48
CA THR A 102 7.88 14.35 8.75
C THR A 102 8.62 13.45 9.71
N LEU A 103 8.52 12.13 9.49
CA LEU A 103 9.30 11.12 10.17
C LEU A 103 10.58 10.86 9.37
N GLN A 104 11.73 11.20 9.96
CA GLN A 104 13.02 11.04 9.30
C GLN A 104 13.57 9.63 9.56
N VAL A 105 13.83 8.89 8.50
CA VAL A 105 14.38 7.52 8.52
C VAL A 105 15.79 7.50 7.95
N GLY A 106 16.72 6.85 8.64
CA GLY A 106 18.11 6.73 8.19
C GLY A 106 19.12 6.64 9.33
N PRO A 107 20.39 6.33 9.03
CA PRO A 107 21.47 6.38 10.02
C PRO A 107 21.51 7.75 10.73
N GLY A 108 21.46 7.75 12.06
CA GLY A 108 21.45 8.97 12.88
C GLY A 108 20.16 9.80 12.80
N LYS A 109 19.07 9.26 12.23
CA LYS A 109 17.74 9.88 12.24
C LYS A 109 16.88 9.35 13.39
N ALA A 110 15.70 9.94 13.55
CA ALA A 110 14.76 9.56 14.61
C ALA A 110 14.30 8.11 14.52
N PHE A 111 14.21 7.56 13.30
CA PHE A 111 13.87 6.17 13.04
C PHE A 111 15.01 5.49 12.27
N ALA A 112 15.39 4.29 12.70
CA ALA A 112 16.42 3.51 12.03
C ALA A 112 15.90 2.87 10.74
N GLY A 113 14.67 2.33 10.76
CA GLY A 113 14.03 1.70 9.61
C GLY A 113 12.65 2.27 9.26
N ILE A 114 12.19 1.89 8.06
CA ILE A 114 10.85 2.24 7.55
C ILE A 114 9.77 1.60 8.44
N GLN A 115 9.99 0.35 8.88
CA GLN A 115 9.06 -0.37 9.76
C GLN A 115 8.86 0.39 11.09
N ASP A 116 9.94 0.84 11.74
CA ASP A 116 9.85 1.57 13.01
C ASP A 116 9.04 2.87 12.87
N ALA A 117 9.27 3.60 11.77
CA ALA A 117 8.54 4.83 11.49
C ALA A 117 7.05 4.55 11.24
N TRP A 118 6.73 3.51 10.49
CA TRP A 118 5.35 3.07 10.26
C TRP A 118 4.67 2.64 11.56
N ASP A 119 5.32 1.80 12.35
CA ASP A 119 4.81 1.26 13.60
C ASP A 119 4.52 2.38 14.62
N SER A 120 5.31 3.46 14.58
CA SER A 120 5.07 4.66 15.41
C SER A 120 3.74 5.38 15.13
N LEU A 121 3.10 5.09 14.00
CA LEU A 121 1.79 5.63 13.61
C LEU A 121 0.64 4.67 13.94
N ILE A 122 0.91 3.39 14.20
CA ILE A 122 -0.13 2.41 14.49
C ILE A 122 -0.90 2.81 15.76
N GLY A 123 -2.22 2.72 15.70
CA GLY A 123 -3.12 3.13 16.79
C GLY A 123 -3.37 4.64 16.87
N LYS A 124 -2.66 5.47 16.09
CA LYS A 124 -2.87 6.92 16.06
C LYS A 124 -3.90 7.33 15.02
N VAL A 125 -4.71 8.33 15.35
CA VAL A 125 -5.58 9.00 14.38
C VAL A 125 -4.79 10.06 13.63
N LEU A 126 -4.71 9.93 12.30
CA LEU A 126 -4.03 10.91 11.46
C LEU A 126 -5.06 11.92 10.93
N GLN A 127 -5.02 13.15 11.44
CA GLN A 127 -5.86 14.26 10.97
C GLN A 127 -5.16 15.10 9.89
N ALA A 128 -3.84 14.99 9.81
CA ALA A 128 -2.99 15.62 8.80
C ALA A 128 -2.09 14.59 8.10
N ASP A 129 -1.49 15.01 6.99
CA ASP A 129 -0.59 14.16 6.20
C ASP A 129 0.73 13.91 6.95
N VAL A 130 1.26 12.69 6.80
CA VAL A 130 2.54 12.27 7.34
C VAL A 130 3.47 11.87 6.19
N LEU A 131 4.65 12.46 6.17
CA LEU A 131 5.74 12.05 5.29
C LEU A 131 6.73 11.20 6.09
N ILE A 132 6.87 9.93 5.73
CA ILE A 132 8.01 9.10 6.13
C ILE A 132 9.10 9.36 5.09
N GLN A 133 10.08 10.20 5.43
CA GLN A 133 11.18 10.59 4.55
C GLN A 133 12.40 9.71 4.85
N ILE A 134 12.81 8.94 3.86
CA ILE A 134 13.98 8.07 3.94
C ILE A 134 15.17 8.83 3.35
N ALA A 135 16.30 8.86 4.06
CA ALA A 135 17.54 9.43 3.55
C ALA A 135 18.19 8.51 2.50
N ASP A 136 18.97 9.06 1.57
CA ASP A 136 19.77 8.25 0.66
C ASP A 136 20.69 7.28 1.43
N GLY A 137 20.84 6.08 0.90
CA GLY A 137 21.56 5.00 1.55
C GLY A 137 21.08 3.62 1.14
N GLN A 138 21.60 2.61 1.83
CA GLN A 138 21.20 1.22 1.67
C GLN A 138 20.60 0.71 2.97
N TYR A 139 19.42 0.10 2.87
CA TYR A 139 18.62 -0.37 3.99
C TYR A 139 18.47 -1.87 3.87
N ALA A 140 19.28 -2.62 4.62
CA ALA A 140 19.23 -4.08 4.63
C ALA A 140 18.04 -4.57 5.47
N THR A 141 17.23 -5.47 4.94
CA THR A 141 16.10 -6.08 5.66
C THR A 141 15.71 -7.44 5.06
N SER A 142 15.16 -8.37 5.84
CA SER A 142 14.51 -9.56 5.28
C SER A 142 13.07 -9.29 4.81
N GLY A 143 12.46 -8.18 5.24
CA GLY A 143 11.14 -7.76 4.80
C GLY A 143 10.63 -6.54 5.55
N ILE A 144 9.62 -5.89 4.98
CA ILE A 144 8.89 -4.78 5.61
C ILE A 144 7.41 -5.08 5.40
N THR A 145 6.61 -5.08 6.47
CA THR A 145 5.17 -5.34 6.39
C THR A 145 4.41 -4.13 6.93
N LEU A 146 3.81 -3.40 5.99
CA LEU A 146 3.07 -2.18 6.24
C LEU A 146 1.58 -2.50 6.28
N THR A 147 1.04 -2.54 7.50
CA THR A 147 -0.32 -2.97 7.78
C THR A 147 -0.92 -2.23 8.98
N HIS A 148 -2.19 -2.51 9.30
CA HIS A 148 -2.89 -2.02 10.49
C HIS A 148 -2.92 -0.49 10.65
N GLN A 149 -2.97 0.24 9.53
CA GLN A 149 -3.08 1.69 9.55
C GLN A 149 -4.35 2.16 8.80
N PRO A 150 -5.47 2.39 9.50
CA PRO A 150 -6.73 2.80 8.86
C PRO A 150 -6.64 4.18 8.17
N PHE A 151 -5.67 5.02 8.55
CA PHE A 151 -5.44 6.33 7.93
C PHE A 151 -4.27 6.34 6.94
N ALA A 152 -3.94 5.17 6.39
CA ALA A 152 -2.87 4.96 5.42
C ALA A 152 -2.90 5.95 4.23
N SER A 153 -4.09 6.44 3.85
CA SER A 153 -4.28 7.41 2.77
C SER A 153 -3.62 8.77 3.02
N ARG A 154 -3.23 9.06 4.27
CA ARG A 154 -2.52 10.27 4.67
C ARG A 154 -1.02 10.08 4.77
N ILE A 155 -0.52 8.88 4.50
CA ILE A 155 0.90 8.55 4.64
C ILE A 155 1.56 8.52 3.26
N ARG A 156 2.66 9.26 3.14
CA ARG A 156 3.59 9.15 2.01
C ARG A 156 4.90 8.56 2.54
N ILE A 157 5.42 7.54 1.88
CA ILE A 157 6.70 6.91 2.18
C ILE A 157 7.61 7.23 1.00
N GLN A 158 8.62 8.06 1.24
CA GLN A 158 9.39 8.68 0.18
C GLN A 158 10.89 8.49 0.40
N GLY A 159 11.52 7.78 -0.54
CA GLY A 159 12.97 7.79 -0.71
C GLY A 159 13.39 8.93 -1.65
N ASN A 160 14.17 8.59 -2.66
CA ASN A 160 14.66 9.53 -3.66
C ASN A 160 13.92 9.36 -4.98
N VAL A 161 12.88 10.16 -5.20
CA VAL A 161 12.00 10.08 -6.38
C VAL A 161 12.77 10.36 -7.67
N ALA A 162 13.73 11.28 -7.65
CA ALA A 162 14.52 11.65 -8.83
C ALA A 162 15.59 10.59 -9.17
N ASN A 163 16.12 9.90 -8.17
CA ASN A 163 17.12 8.84 -8.32
C ASN A 163 16.84 7.68 -7.35
N PRO A 164 15.92 6.76 -7.70
CA PRO A 164 15.55 5.64 -6.82
C PRO A 164 16.74 4.79 -6.40
N SER A 165 17.78 4.69 -7.23
CA SER A 165 19.00 3.93 -6.92
C SER A 165 19.88 4.56 -5.83
N ALA A 166 19.63 5.82 -5.43
CA ALA A 166 20.27 6.44 -4.27
C ALA A 166 19.66 5.97 -2.94
N CYS A 167 18.41 5.50 -2.94
CA CYS A 167 17.71 4.99 -1.77
C CYS A 167 17.33 3.52 -1.98
N LYS A 168 18.22 2.61 -1.58
CA LYS A 168 18.08 1.17 -1.84
C LYS A 168 17.51 0.42 -0.65
N ILE A 169 16.55 -0.44 -0.90
CA ILE A 169 16.14 -1.49 0.04
C ILE A 169 16.81 -2.78 -0.43
N ILE A 170 17.77 -3.28 0.35
CA ILE A 170 18.51 -4.50 0.04
C ILE A 170 17.86 -5.64 0.82
N LEU A 171 17.24 -6.58 0.11
CA LEU A 171 16.68 -7.76 0.74
C LEU A 171 17.84 -8.68 1.14
N VAL A 172 17.87 -9.10 2.40
CA VAL A 172 18.87 -10.03 2.94
C VAL A 172 18.18 -11.27 3.51
N PRO A 173 18.83 -12.44 3.50
CA PRO A 173 18.22 -13.67 4.00
C PRO A 173 17.92 -13.58 5.50
N ASP A 174 16.76 -14.10 5.89
CA ASP A 174 16.46 -14.45 7.27
C ASP A 174 17.12 -15.79 7.67
N ALA A 175 16.77 -16.32 8.85
CA ALA A 175 17.29 -17.60 9.34
C ALA A 175 16.95 -18.79 8.42
N ASN A 176 15.92 -18.68 7.58
CA ASN A 176 15.48 -19.70 6.63
C ASN A 176 16.03 -19.46 5.22
N LYS A 177 16.96 -18.50 5.05
CA LYS A 177 17.48 -18.06 3.75
C LYS A 177 16.42 -17.38 2.88
N LEU A 178 15.37 -16.85 3.47
CA LEU A 178 14.26 -16.21 2.77
C LEU A 178 14.24 -14.70 2.98
N SER A 179 13.59 -13.99 2.07
CA SER A 179 13.14 -12.62 2.28
C SER A 179 11.85 -12.37 1.51
N HIS A 180 11.06 -11.40 1.97
CA HIS A 180 9.66 -11.27 1.55
C HIS A 180 9.31 -9.95 0.87
N GLY A 181 10.30 -9.06 0.71
CA GLY A 181 10.12 -7.76 0.06
C GLY A 181 9.43 -6.74 0.97
N VAL A 182 8.89 -5.70 0.35
CA VAL A 182 7.99 -4.73 0.98
C VAL A 182 6.56 -5.17 0.71
N ILE A 183 5.76 -5.32 1.77
CA ILE A 183 4.39 -5.83 1.70
C ILE A 183 3.43 -4.76 2.22
N PHE A 184 2.43 -4.43 1.43
CA PHE A 184 1.28 -3.62 1.81
C PHE A 184 0.07 -4.52 1.97
N SER A 185 -0.47 -4.59 3.20
CA SER A 185 -1.58 -5.47 3.53
C SER A 185 -2.63 -4.75 4.38
N ARG A 186 -3.89 -4.77 3.92
CA ARG A 186 -5.03 -4.03 4.49
C ARG A 186 -4.80 -2.52 4.65
N VAL A 187 -4.14 -1.89 3.68
CA VAL A 187 -3.84 -0.44 3.70
C VAL A 187 -4.36 0.26 2.46
N GLN A 188 -4.96 1.43 2.63
CA GLN A 188 -5.69 2.12 1.56
C GLN A 188 -5.07 3.48 1.28
N GLY A 189 -4.58 3.69 0.06
CA GLY A 189 -4.19 5.00 -0.45
C GLY A 189 -2.78 5.45 -0.07
N VAL A 190 -1.84 4.54 0.18
CA VAL A 190 -0.45 4.92 0.51
C VAL A 190 0.31 5.31 -0.75
N ASN A 191 1.05 6.42 -0.70
CA ASN A 191 2.09 6.72 -1.69
C ASN A 191 3.42 6.07 -1.26
N PHE A 192 4.02 5.24 -2.12
CA PHE A 192 5.33 4.63 -1.90
C PHE A 192 6.22 4.90 -3.10
N SER A 193 7.21 5.80 -2.94
CA SER A 193 7.96 6.35 -4.07
C SER A 193 9.44 6.55 -3.78
N GLY A 194 10.28 6.40 -4.80
CA GLY A 194 11.71 6.75 -4.75
C GLY A 194 12.62 5.64 -4.22
N PHE A 195 12.36 4.39 -4.60
CA PHE A 195 13.08 3.23 -4.10
C PHE A 195 13.61 2.33 -5.20
N HIS A 196 14.85 1.85 -5.03
CA HIS A 196 15.37 0.68 -5.71
C HIS A 196 15.38 -0.50 -4.74
N ILE A 197 14.49 -1.46 -4.95
CA ILE A 197 14.40 -2.67 -4.14
C ILE A 197 15.18 -3.78 -4.84
N VAL A 198 16.20 -4.30 -4.16
CA VAL A 198 17.13 -5.30 -4.68
C VAL A 198 16.95 -6.58 -3.89
N GLY A 199 16.47 -7.62 -4.54
CA GLY A 199 16.44 -8.98 -4.02
C GLY A 199 17.46 -9.89 -4.69
N GLU A 200 17.53 -11.11 -4.19
CA GLU A 200 18.30 -12.20 -4.77
C GLU A 200 17.47 -13.47 -4.74
N ALA A 201 17.39 -14.17 -5.85
CA ALA A 201 16.75 -15.47 -5.93
C ALA A 201 17.76 -16.48 -6.51
N GLY A 202 18.52 -17.08 -5.60
CA GLY A 202 19.65 -17.97 -5.87
C GLY A 202 19.80 -19.09 -4.83
N ALA A 203 20.91 -19.82 -4.88
CA ALA A 203 21.10 -21.05 -4.12
C ALA A 203 21.26 -20.87 -2.59
N ASN A 204 21.54 -19.65 -2.12
CA ASN A 204 21.81 -19.35 -0.71
C ASN A 204 20.84 -18.34 -0.11
N HIS A 205 19.99 -17.72 -0.93
CA HIS A 205 19.04 -16.71 -0.52
C HIS A 205 17.93 -16.63 -1.57
N TRP A 206 16.68 -16.61 -1.10
CA TRP A 206 15.51 -16.46 -1.95
C TRP A 206 14.61 -15.32 -1.47
N SER A 207 14.66 -14.20 -2.18
CA SER A 207 13.66 -13.15 -2.16
C SER A 207 12.45 -13.58 -2.97
N HIS A 208 11.31 -13.79 -2.32
CA HIS A 208 10.07 -14.16 -3.01
C HIS A 208 9.62 -13.08 -3.98
N ARG A 209 9.63 -11.83 -3.53
CA ARG A 209 9.28 -10.65 -4.32
C ARG A 209 10.04 -9.41 -3.86
N CYS A 210 10.07 -8.38 -4.70
CA CYS A 210 10.54 -7.06 -4.26
C CYS A 210 9.41 -6.27 -3.57
N LEU A 211 8.24 -6.20 -4.20
CA LEU A 211 7.09 -5.43 -3.72
C LEU A 211 5.81 -6.28 -3.87
N ARG A 212 5.01 -6.34 -2.80
CA ARG A 212 3.70 -7.00 -2.80
C ARG A 212 2.61 -6.06 -2.28
N VAL A 213 1.49 -6.03 -2.98
CA VAL A 213 0.28 -5.33 -2.58
C VAL A 213 -0.84 -6.37 -2.51
N GLU A 214 -1.44 -6.53 -1.34
CA GLU A 214 -2.37 -7.64 -1.08
C GLU A 214 -3.55 -7.21 -0.19
N GLU A 215 -4.48 -8.13 0.04
CA GLU A 215 -5.64 -7.96 0.93
C GLU A 215 -6.36 -6.63 0.72
N ALA A 216 -6.81 -6.42 -0.51
CA ALA A 216 -7.51 -5.23 -1.00
C ALA A 216 -6.74 -3.91 -0.90
N SER A 217 -5.43 -3.93 -0.58
CA SER A 217 -4.65 -2.71 -0.41
C SER A 217 -4.59 -1.85 -1.68
N VAL A 218 -4.50 -0.54 -1.50
CA VAL A 218 -4.36 0.43 -2.59
C VAL A 218 -3.08 1.22 -2.40
N VAL A 219 -2.14 1.04 -3.33
CA VAL A 219 -0.81 1.67 -3.30
C VAL A 219 -0.56 2.38 -4.63
N TYR A 220 0.05 3.55 -4.58
CA TYR A 220 0.50 4.27 -5.77
C TYR A 220 1.92 4.78 -5.59
N ALA A 221 2.61 4.99 -6.69
CA ALA A 221 3.96 5.54 -6.74
C ALA A 221 4.03 6.68 -7.76
N ASP A 222 4.94 7.62 -7.50
CA ASP A 222 5.29 8.65 -8.45
C ASP A 222 5.95 8.00 -9.68
N ALA A 223 5.68 8.54 -10.87
CA ALA A 223 6.11 7.94 -12.12
C ALA A 223 7.64 7.78 -12.18
N GLY A 224 8.12 6.58 -12.49
CA GLY A 224 9.54 6.27 -12.65
C GLY A 224 10.32 6.18 -11.33
N SER A 225 9.62 6.25 -10.19
CA SER A 225 10.25 6.32 -8.87
C SER A 225 10.54 4.95 -8.25
N ILE A 226 10.16 3.84 -8.91
CA ILE A 226 10.33 2.48 -8.40
C ILE A 226 11.15 1.63 -9.37
N VAL A 227 12.20 1.02 -8.84
CA VAL A 227 13.02 0.02 -9.53
C VAL A 227 13.03 -1.27 -8.69
N LEU A 228 12.69 -2.40 -9.30
CA LEU A 228 12.63 -3.71 -8.66
C LEU A 228 13.64 -4.65 -9.34
N GLU A 229 14.43 -5.39 -8.58
CA GLU A 229 15.52 -6.18 -9.16
C GLU A 229 15.74 -7.52 -8.45
N GLY A 230 16.00 -8.58 -9.24
CA GLY A 230 16.73 -9.78 -8.80
C GLY A 230 15.96 -10.82 -7.97
N ALA A 231 14.79 -10.48 -7.43
CA ALA A 231 13.93 -11.41 -6.69
C ALA A 231 13.23 -12.45 -7.60
N GLY A 232 12.51 -13.39 -6.99
CA GLY A 232 11.60 -14.30 -7.69
C GLY A 232 10.60 -13.52 -8.55
N ASN A 233 9.73 -12.76 -7.90
CA ASN A 233 8.85 -11.80 -8.54
C ASN A 233 9.34 -10.35 -8.35
N GLY A 234 9.09 -9.46 -9.30
CA GLY A 234 9.33 -8.03 -9.11
C GLY A 234 8.23 -7.41 -8.27
N LEU A 235 7.11 -7.11 -8.94
CA LEU A 235 5.88 -6.60 -8.34
C LEU A 235 4.82 -7.70 -8.31
N GLU A 236 4.14 -7.85 -7.18
CA GLU A 236 3.04 -8.78 -7.00
C GLU A 236 1.80 -8.04 -6.49
N LEU A 237 0.69 -8.15 -7.21
CA LEU A 237 -0.62 -7.69 -6.76
C LEU A 237 -1.56 -8.87 -6.67
N ASP A 238 -2.20 -9.03 -5.53
CA ASP A 238 -3.05 -10.19 -5.27
C ASP A 238 -4.24 -9.81 -4.38
N GLN A 239 -5.22 -10.70 -4.25
CA GLN A 239 -6.31 -10.61 -3.28
C GLN A 239 -7.07 -9.26 -3.35
N ASN A 240 -7.53 -8.91 -4.56
CA ASN A 240 -8.26 -7.68 -4.87
C ASN A 240 -7.50 -6.36 -4.63
N ALA A 241 -6.17 -6.42 -4.49
CA ALA A 241 -5.33 -5.24 -4.38
C ALA A 241 -5.41 -4.33 -5.62
N ARG A 242 -5.01 -3.07 -5.46
CA ARG A 242 -4.83 -2.11 -6.56
C ARG A 242 -3.48 -1.42 -6.47
N GLY A 243 -2.78 -1.33 -7.60
CA GLY A 243 -1.51 -0.64 -7.69
C GLY A 243 -1.44 0.30 -8.88
N ASN A 244 -0.81 1.46 -8.67
CA ASN A 244 -0.46 2.39 -9.73
C ASN A 244 1.05 2.66 -9.71
N PHE A 245 1.74 2.15 -10.73
CA PHE A 245 3.19 2.26 -10.89
C PHE A 245 3.52 2.64 -12.34
N GLU A 246 3.28 3.89 -12.71
CA GLU A 246 3.68 4.43 -14.01
C GLU A 246 5.21 4.44 -14.15
N ARG A 247 5.72 4.07 -15.34
CA ARG A 247 7.16 3.95 -15.63
C ARG A 247 7.91 3.05 -14.65
N LEU A 248 7.28 1.98 -14.19
CA LEU A 248 7.92 0.96 -13.35
C LEU A 248 9.09 0.32 -14.11
N ARG A 249 10.21 0.09 -13.40
CA ARG A 249 11.34 -0.66 -13.93
C ARG A 249 11.52 -1.95 -13.15
N VAL A 250 11.48 -3.09 -13.83
CA VAL A 250 11.73 -4.40 -13.21
C VAL A 250 12.82 -5.12 -13.98
N LEU A 251 13.85 -5.57 -13.27
CA LEU A 251 15.07 -6.10 -13.84
C LEU A 251 15.43 -7.47 -13.26
N ASN A 252 15.81 -8.42 -14.11
CA ASN A 252 16.47 -9.66 -13.72
C ASN A 252 15.69 -10.55 -12.73
N CYS A 253 14.36 -10.42 -12.67
CA CYS A 253 13.52 -11.31 -11.86
C CYS A 253 13.53 -12.73 -12.42
N LYS A 254 13.52 -13.73 -11.52
CA LYS A 254 13.67 -15.14 -11.87
C LYS A 254 12.38 -15.79 -12.40
N ASN A 255 11.25 -15.29 -11.92
CA ASN A 255 9.91 -15.71 -12.30
C ASN A 255 9.22 -14.55 -13.03
N CYS A 256 8.21 -13.90 -12.43
CA CYS A 256 7.48 -12.82 -13.08
C CYS A 256 8.06 -11.45 -12.71
N ALA A 257 8.35 -10.60 -13.70
CA ALA A 257 8.65 -9.20 -13.41
C ALA A 257 7.43 -8.51 -12.78
N VAL A 258 6.22 -8.77 -13.28
CA VAL A 258 4.96 -8.38 -12.64
C VAL A 258 3.97 -9.53 -12.62
N LEU A 259 3.40 -9.80 -11.44
CA LEU A 259 2.33 -10.77 -11.25
C LEU A 259 1.07 -10.06 -10.75
N VAL A 260 -0.06 -10.23 -11.43
CA VAL A 260 -1.37 -9.68 -11.06
C VAL A 260 -2.38 -10.82 -10.95
N GLY A 261 -2.73 -11.22 -9.73
CA GLY A 261 -3.58 -12.37 -9.41
C GLY A 261 -4.78 -12.02 -8.53
N GLY A 262 -5.59 -13.03 -8.17
CA GLY A 262 -6.64 -12.91 -7.16
C GLY A 262 -7.61 -11.73 -7.32
N GLY A 263 -8.02 -11.40 -8.54
CA GLY A 263 -8.91 -10.26 -8.82
C GLY A 263 -8.29 -8.86 -8.67
N ALA A 264 -6.96 -8.75 -8.54
CA ALA A 264 -6.28 -7.48 -8.38
C ALA A 264 -6.28 -6.60 -9.65
N HIS A 265 -6.00 -5.31 -9.49
CA HIS A 265 -5.93 -4.33 -10.58
C HIS A 265 -4.57 -3.61 -10.61
N ALA A 266 -3.91 -3.58 -11.77
CA ALA A 266 -2.60 -2.93 -11.92
C ALA A 266 -2.59 -1.88 -13.04
N TRP A 267 -2.15 -0.67 -12.72
CA TRP A 267 -1.90 0.40 -13.68
C TRP A 267 -0.39 0.61 -13.83
N LEU A 268 0.16 0.27 -14.99
CA LEU A 268 1.59 0.09 -15.26
C LEU A 268 2.04 0.69 -16.62
N PRO A 269 1.53 1.87 -17.06
CA PRO A 269 1.90 2.39 -18.37
C PRO A 269 3.39 2.75 -18.45
N SER A 270 3.95 2.66 -19.66
CA SER A 270 5.33 3.04 -19.96
C SER A 270 6.40 2.31 -19.13
N SER A 271 6.11 1.07 -18.70
CA SER A 271 7.00 0.30 -17.85
C SER A 271 8.09 -0.40 -18.67
N THR A 272 9.21 -0.72 -18.02
CA THR A 272 10.34 -1.46 -18.61
C THR A 272 10.59 -2.73 -17.82
N LEU A 273 10.38 -3.88 -18.44
CA LEU A 273 10.53 -5.20 -17.82
C LEU A 273 11.62 -5.98 -18.56
N ILE A 274 12.72 -6.30 -17.88
CA ILE A 274 13.86 -6.99 -18.49
C ILE A 274 14.11 -8.27 -17.70
N GLY A 275 13.98 -9.41 -18.36
CA GLY A 275 14.25 -10.72 -17.76
C GLY A 275 15.69 -11.18 -17.95
N LEU A 276 15.90 -12.48 -17.72
CA LEU A 276 17.22 -13.12 -17.73
C LEU A 276 17.59 -13.78 -19.08
N GLY A 277 16.64 -13.85 -20.01
CA GLY A 277 16.82 -14.42 -21.34
C GLY A 277 15.64 -15.30 -21.79
N ARG A 278 15.46 -15.41 -23.11
CA ARG A 278 14.39 -16.13 -23.82
C ARG A 278 14.18 -17.60 -23.41
N TYR A 279 15.21 -18.25 -22.90
CA TYR A 279 15.18 -19.66 -22.47
C TYR A 279 15.89 -19.85 -21.13
N ALA A 280 16.05 -18.77 -20.37
CA ALA A 280 16.65 -18.87 -19.06
C ALA A 280 15.73 -19.70 -18.15
N GLU A 281 16.32 -20.67 -17.44
CA GLU A 281 15.61 -21.44 -16.43
C GLU A 281 16.26 -21.17 -15.07
N THR A 282 15.42 -20.89 -14.06
CA THR A 282 15.88 -20.78 -12.67
C THR A 282 15.42 -22.01 -11.90
N VAL A 283 16.38 -22.73 -11.33
CA VAL A 283 16.09 -23.81 -10.38
C VAL A 283 15.73 -23.19 -9.04
N VAL A 284 14.55 -23.51 -8.54
CA VAL A 284 14.11 -23.10 -7.20
C VAL A 284 14.84 -23.96 -6.17
N PRO A 285 15.51 -23.39 -5.17
CA PRO A 285 16.19 -24.16 -4.16
C PRO A 285 15.23 -25.01 -3.33
N ALA A 286 15.68 -26.20 -2.92
CA ALA A 286 14.92 -27.13 -2.09
C ALA A 286 14.42 -26.53 -0.76
N PHE A 287 15.15 -25.55 -0.18
CA PHE A 287 14.73 -24.87 1.05
C PHE A 287 13.54 -23.93 0.85
N VAL A 288 13.24 -23.53 -0.39
CA VAL A 288 12.04 -22.76 -0.73
C VAL A 288 10.87 -23.73 -0.84
N ASN A 289 10.98 -24.70 -1.75
CA ASN A 289 10.03 -25.80 -1.90
C ASN A 289 10.63 -26.86 -2.86
N VAL A 290 10.74 -28.10 -2.38
CA VAL A 290 11.37 -29.25 -3.07
C VAL A 290 10.68 -29.65 -4.37
N ASP A 291 9.38 -29.39 -4.48
CA ASP A 291 8.55 -29.81 -5.61
C ASP A 291 8.33 -28.69 -6.63
N THR A 292 8.98 -27.54 -6.44
CA THR A 292 8.75 -26.40 -7.34
C THR A 292 9.45 -26.64 -8.68
N PRO A 293 8.71 -26.57 -9.80
CA PRO A 293 9.32 -26.67 -11.12
C PRO A 293 10.28 -25.50 -11.34
N LYS A 294 11.17 -25.64 -12.33
CA LYS A 294 12.02 -24.52 -12.73
C LYS A 294 11.14 -23.36 -13.22
N PHE A 295 11.51 -22.15 -12.82
CA PHE A 295 10.87 -20.95 -13.35
C PHE A 295 11.52 -20.54 -14.66
N ARG A 296 10.70 -19.95 -15.53
CA ARG A 296 11.15 -19.23 -16.71
C ARG A 296 10.74 -17.77 -16.54
N PRO A 297 11.59 -16.82 -16.94
CA PRO A 297 11.31 -15.41 -16.71
C PRO A 297 10.10 -14.98 -17.54
N MET A 298 9.17 -14.28 -16.91
CA MET A 298 8.00 -13.69 -17.54
C MET A 298 8.01 -12.17 -17.36
N GLY A 299 7.52 -11.43 -18.34
CA GLY A 299 7.37 -9.97 -18.23
C GLY A 299 6.23 -9.62 -17.29
N LEU A 300 4.99 -9.75 -17.75
CA LEU A 300 3.82 -9.56 -16.91
C LEU A 300 2.82 -10.70 -17.09
N GLU A 301 2.41 -11.27 -15.96
CA GLU A 301 1.34 -12.27 -15.88
C GLU A 301 0.11 -11.65 -15.21
N CYS A 302 -1.03 -11.79 -15.87
CA CYS A 302 -2.36 -11.42 -15.40
C CYS A 302 -3.18 -12.71 -15.29
N GLN A 303 -3.76 -12.99 -14.12
CA GLN A 303 -4.49 -14.23 -13.87
C GLN A 303 -5.67 -14.08 -12.90
N GLU A 304 -6.58 -15.05 -12.92
CA GLU A 304 -7.62 -15.23 -11.89
C GLU A 304 -8.58 -14.03 -11.79
N GLY A 305 -9.13 -13.63 -12.94
CA GLY A 305 -10.08 -12.51 -13.02
C GLY A 305 -9.48 -11.13 -12.78
N SER A 306 -8.15 -11.04 -12.65
CA SER A 306 -7.43 -9.78 -12.46
C SER A 306 -7.38 -8.93 -13.74
N LYS A 307 -6.95 -7.67 -13.57
CA LYS A 307 -6.89 -6.68 -14.65
C LYS A 307 -5.59 -5.90 -14.62
N ALA A 308 -4.95 -5.74 -15.78
CA ALA A 308 -3.73 -4.95 -15.90
C ALA A 308 -3.78 -4.02 -17.11
N TRP A 309 -3.28 -2.80 -16.93
CA TRP A 309 -3.08 -1.80 -17.99
C TRP A 309 -1.60 -1.47 -18.07
N ALA A 310 -0.95 -1.88 -19.16
CA ALA A 310 0.50 -1.80 -19.33
C ALA A 310 0.88 -1.23 -20.72
N SER A 311 0.09 -0.26 -21.21
CA SER A 311 0.31 0.41 -22.49
C SER A 311 1.68 1.08 -22.60
N ASP A 312 2.20 1.20 -23.81
CA ASP A 312 3.47 1.85 -24.15
C ASP A 312 4.70 1.28 -23.40
N SER A 313 4.63 0.03 -22.94
CA SER A 313 5.71 -0.58 -22.18
C SER A 313 6.78 -1.19 -23.08
N SER A 314 7.89 -1.63 -22.49
CA SER A 314 8.90 -2.44 -23.15
C SER A 314 9.21 -3.68 -22.32
N ILE A 315 9.25 -4.83 -22.98
CA ILE A 315 9.60 -6.11 -22.36
C ILE A 315 10.69 -6.76 -23.19
N SER A 316 11.74 -7.27 -22.55
CA SER A 316 12.79 -8.00 -23.26
C SER A 316 13.40 -9.11 -22.43
N ASN A 317 14.02 -10.08 -23.12
CA ASN A 317 14.79 -11.16 -22.50
C ASN A 317 13.97 -12.01 -21.51
N VAL A 318 12.79 -12.45 -21.94
CA VAL A 318 11.87 -13.27 -21.13
C VAL A 318 11.42 -14.49 -21.92
N ASP A 319 11.03 -15.59 -21.28
CA ASP A 319 10.36 -16.68 -21.99
C ASP A 319 8.98 -16.22 -22.49
N ILE A 320 8.21 -15.54 -21.63
CA ILE A 320 6.89 -15.01 -21.99
C ILE A 320 6.84 -13.50 -21.73
N GLY A 321 6.50 -12.71 -22.75
CA GLY A 321 6.36 -11.25 -22.64
C GLY A 321 5.19 -10.86 -21.75
N TYR A 322 3.99 -11.05 -22.29
CA TYR A 322 2.74 -10.89 -21.57
C TYR A 322 1.96 -12.19 -21.55
N MET A 323 1.38 -12.51 -20.39
CA MET A 323 0.47 -13.63 -20.22
C MET A 323 -0.83 -13.16 -19.58
N THR A 324 -1.96 -13.60 -20.15
CA THR A 324 -3.30 -13.46 -19.57
C THR A 324 -3.95 -14.83 -19.50
N THR A 325 -4.48 -15.20 -18.33
CA THR A 325 -5.00 -16.55 -18.08
C THR A 325 -6.16 -16.56 -17.08
N ARG A 326 -6.97 -17.63 -17.09
CA ARG A 326 -8.05 -17.84 -16.11
C ARG A 326 -9.00 -16.64 -16.01
N ASN A 327 -9.55 -16.24 -17.17
CA ASN A 327 -10.51 -15.14 -17.31
C ASN A 327 -10.01 -13.75 -16.86
N SER A 328 -8.70 -13.50 -16.89
CA SER A 328 -8.12 -12.17 -16.66
C SER A 328 -8.14 -11.28 -17.90
N TYR A 329 -7.88 -9.98 -17.70
CA TYR A 329 -7.85 -8.98 -18.76
C TYR A 329 -6.54 -8.19 -18.74
N LEU A 330 -5.92 -8.06 -19.90
CA LEU A 330 -4.70 -7.27 -20.08
C LEU A 330 -4.88 -6.27 -21.22
N TRP A 331 -4.61 -4.99 -20.96
CA TRP A 331 -4.49 -3.94 -21.96
C TRP A 331 -3.02 -3.56 -22.11
N CYS A 332 -2.45 -3.71 -23.30
CA CYS A 332 -1.01 -3.56 -23.56
C CYS A 332 -0.71 -2.84 -24.88
N ASP A 333 -1.61 -1.95 -25.29
CA ASP A 333 -1.53 -1.17 -26.52
C ASP A 333 -0.19 -0.41 -26.65
N GLY A 334 0.43 -0.44 -27.83
CA GLY A 334 1.69 0.28 -28.11
C GLY A 334 2.93 -0.31 -27.43
N THR A 335 2.84 -1.51 -26.85
CA THR A 335 3.98 -2.15 -26.17
C THR A 335 4.92 -2.83 -27.17
N ALA A 336 6.22 -2.77 -26.90
CA ALA A 336 7.24 -3.58 -27.54
C ALA A 336 7.63 -4.79 -26.68
N VAL A 337 7.65 -5.99 -27.26
CA VAL A 337 8.22 -7.21 -26.68
C VAL A 337 9.31 -7.71 -27.59
N ASP A 338 10.49 -7.98 -27.06
CA ASP A 338 11.64 -8.46 -27.84
C ASP A 338 12.33 -9.66 -27.17
N GLN A 339 12.95 -10.53 -27.97
CA GLN A 339 13.74 -11.66 -27.48
C GLN A 339 12.96 -12.55 -26.50
N SER A 340 11.81 -13.07 -26.95
CA SER A 340 10.98 -13.96 -26.14
C SER A 340 10.59 -15.27 -26.80
N ASN A 341 10.22 -16.29 -26.03
CA ASN A 341 9.70 -17.51 -26.64
C ASN A 341 8.26 -17.27 -27.10
N ILE A 342 7.47 -16.60 -26.28
CA ILE A 342 6.13 -16.12 -26.61
C ILE A 342 6.07 -14.62 -26.31
N GLY A 343 5.61 -13.80 -27.26
CA GLY A 343 5.45 -12.36 -27.07
C GLY A 343 4.22 -12.03 -26.25
N MET A 344 3.05 -12.17 -26.89
CA MET A 344 1.74 -11.96 -26.29
C MET A 344 1.02 -13.29 -26.17
N TYR A 345 0.59 -13.66 -24.97
CA TYR A 345 0.01 -14.97 -24.69
C TYR A 345 -1.33 -14.85 -23.99
N ALA A 346 -2.37 -15.47 -24.55
CA ALA A 346 -3.68 -15.59 -23.93
C ALA A 346 -4.11 -17.05 -23.86
N GLN A 347 -4.48 -17.52 -22.67
CA GLN A 347 -4.94 -18.89 -22.46
C GLN A 347 -6.08 -19.00 -21.44
N TYR A 348 -6.79 -20.13 -21.41
CA TYR A 348 -7.85 -20.44 -20.43
C TYR A 348 -8.86 -19.29 -20.22
N GLY A 349 -9.40 -18.76 -21.33
CA GLY A 349 -10.36 -17.65 -21.32
C GLY A 349 -9.77 -16.26 -21.01
N GLY A 350 -8.45 -16.16 -20.84
CA GLY A 350 -7.76 -14.88 -20.70
C GLY A 350 -7.91 -14.01 -21.95
N VAL A 351 -8.02 -12.70 -21.75
CA VAL A 351 -8.22 -11.72 -22.82
C VAL A 351 -7.04 -10.75 -22.88
N CYS A 352 -6.38 -10.67 -24.03
CA CYS A 352 -5.29 -9.74 -24.29
C CYS A 352 -5.74 -8.70 -25.34
N TRP A 353 -5.76 -7.44 -24.94
CA TRP A 353 -5.96 -6.29 -25.79
C TRP A 353 -4.59 -5.68 -26.08
N SER A 354 -4.09 -5.95 -27.27
CA SER A 354 -2.84 -5.41 -27.81
C SER A 354 -3.12 -4.70 -29.13
N CYS A 355 -4.20 -3.92 -29.16
CA CYS A 355 -4.57 -3.18 -30.35
C CYS A 355 -3.76 -1.87 -30.39
N GLY A 356 -3.39 -1.42 -31.57
CA GLY A 356 -2.84 -0.07 -31.66
C GLY A 356 -3.93 0.94 -31.28
N ALA A 357 -3.61 1.90 -30.41
CA ALA A 357 -4.50 3.04 -30.17
C ALA A 357 -4.88 3.67 -31.53
N GLN A 358 -6.13 4.14 -31.66
CA GLN A 358 -6.69 4.70 -32.91
C GLN A 358 -5.65 5.47 -33.73
N ALA A 359 -5.65 5.27 -35.05
CA ALA A 359 -4.78 6.00 -35.97
C ALA A 359 -4.82 7.51 -35.64
N ARG A 360 -3.68 8.06 -35.24
CA ARG A 360 -3.54 9.51 -34.97
C ARG A 360 -3.00 10.15 -36.26
N PRO A 361 -3.39 11.37 -36.64
CA PRO A 361 -2.84 12.01 -37.84
C PRO A 361 -1.30 12.11 -37.85
N SER A 362 -0.66 12.20 -36.67
CA SER A 362 0.80 12.18 -36.51
C SER A 362 1.43 10.78 -36.54
N LEU A 363 0.61 9.73 -36.42
CA LEU A 363 0.99 8.33 -36.54
C LEU A 363 -0.11 7.67 -37.38
N PRO A 364 -0.11 7.82 -38.72
CA PRO A 364 -1.21 7.38 -39.58
C PRO A 364 -1.55 5.89 -39.46
N GLN A 365 -0.72 5.12 -38.75
CA GLN A 365 -0.92 3.71 -38.43
C GLN A 365 -1.00 3.41 -36.92
N GLY A 366 -1.26 4.43 -36.09
CA GLY A 366 -1.36 4.37 -34.63
C GLY A 366 -0.06 4.02 -33.89
N ARG A 367 -0.18 3.82 -32.58
CA ARG A 367 0.89 3.22 -31.76
C ARG A 367 0.79 1.70 -31.90
N ARG A 368 1.53 1.11 -32.85
CA ARG A 368 1.50 -0.34 -33.07
C ARG A 368 2.20 -1.08 -31.93
N SER A 369 1.52 -2.02 -31.29
CA SER A 369 2.20 -3.03 -30.48
C SER A 369 3.12 -3.85 -31.38
N LYS A 370 4.32 -4.18 -30.88
CA LYS A 370 5.34 -4.88 -31.65
C LYS A 370 5.90 -6.05 -30.85
N VAL A 371 5.96 -7.22 -31.47
CA VAL A 371 6.70 -8.38 -30.97
C VAL A 371 7.82 -8.70 -31.96
N THR A 372 9.06 -8.76 -31.50
CA THR A 372 10.22 -9.09 -32.32
C THR A 372 11.08 -10.21 -31.78
N ASN A 373 11.73 -10.92 -32.72
CA ASN A 373 12.74 -11.94 -32.40
C ASN A 373 12.19 -12.99 -31.42
N SER A 374 10.97 -13.46 -31.66
CA SER A 374 10.26 -14.36 -30.76
C SER A 374 9.95 -15.73 -31.37
N GLY A 375 9.58 -16.71 -30.55
CA GLY A 375 9.10 -18.00 -31.06
C GLY A 375 7.72 -17.80 -31.68
N LYS A 376 6.76 -17.42 -30.84
CA LYS A 376 5.43 -16.99 -31.27
C LYS A 376 5.25 -15.51 -30.96
N GLY A 377 4.85 -14.72 -31.96
CA GLY A 377 4.58 -13.29 -31.79
C GLY A 377 3.37 -13.09 -30.87
N TYR A 378 2.20 -13.46 -31.38
CA TYR A 378 0.94 -13.47 -30.67
C TYR A 378 0.42 -14.91 -30.63
N TYR A 379 0.11 -15.40 -29.44
CA TYR A 379 -0.29 -16.78 -29.22
C TYR A 379 -1.56 -16.87 -28.39
N ALA A 380 -2.63 -17.35 -28.99
CA ALA A 380 -3.89 -17.64 -28.31
C ALA A 380 -4.08 -19.16 -28.23
N GLU A 381 -4.41 -19.68 -27.04
CA GLU A 381 -4.65 -21.10 -26.84
C GLU A 381 -5.75 -21.39 -25.81
N PHE A 382 -6.29 -22.61 -25.76
CA PHE A 382 -7.28 -23.06 -24.75
C PHE A 382 -8.40 -22.05 -24.46
N GLY A 383 -9.08 -21.57 -25.51
CA GLY A 383 -10.14 -20.56 -25.38
C GLY A 383 -9.66 -19.14 -25.09
N GLY A 384 -8.35 -18.87 -25.19
CA GLY A 384 -7.78 -17.54 -25.07
C GLY A 384 -8.22 -16.61 -26.21
N ILE A 385 -8.30 -15.32 -25.90
CA ILE A 385 -8.77 -14.28 -26.83
C ILE A 385 -7.70 -13.20 -26.96
N ILE A 386 -7.29 -12.93 -28.19
CA ILE A 386 -6.36 -11.83 -28.49
C ILE A 386 -6.99 -10.86 -29.49
N ASN A 387 -7.06 -9.59 -29.11
CA ASN A 387 -7.28 -8.50 -30.03
C ASN A 387 -5.93 -7.83 -30.34
N ALA A 388 -5.46 -7.96 -31.58
CA ALA A 388 -4.17 -7.50 -32.04
C ALA A 388 -4.29 -6.63 -33.30
N ASP A 389 -5.34 -5.81 -33.39
CA ASP A 389 -5.50 -4.87 -34.50
C ASP A 389 -4.28 -3.91 -34.56
N MET A 390 -3.72 -3.74 -35.77
CA MET A 390 -2.51 -2.98 -36.08
C MET A 390 -1.21 -3.51 -35.43
N ALA A 391 -1.24 -4.68 -34.80
CA ALA A 391 -0.06 -5.29 -34.20
C ALA A 391 0.98 -5.71 -35.24
N VAL A 392 2.24 -5.80 -34.81
CA VAL A 392 3.35 -6.27 -35.63
C VAL A 392 4.02 -7.45 -34.93
N ALA A 393 4.12 -8.58 -35.62
CA ALA A 393 5.02 -9.67 -35.29
C ALA A 393 6.11 -9.75 -36.38
N GLU A 394 7.37 -9.60 -35.98
CA GLU A 394 8.49 -9.53 -36.92
C GLU A 394 9.67 -10.39 -36.46
N ASN A 395 10.28 -11.12 -37.40
CA ASN A 395 11.36 -12.08 -37.11
C ASN A 395 10.94 -13.14 -36.07
N CYS A 396 9.69 -13.60 -36.14
CA CYS A 396 9.17 -14.66 -35.28
C CYS A 396 9.21 -16.03 -35.98
N GLU A 397 9.10 -17.14 -35.26
CA GLU A 397 8.81 -18.42 -35.94
C GLU A 397 7.39 -18.39 -36.49
N HIS A 398 6.42 -18.07 -35.63
CA HIS A 398 5.05 -17.77 -36.02
C HIS A 398 4.68 -16.34 -35.65
N GLY A 399 4.06 -15.61 -36.58
CA GLY A 399 3.58 -14.25 -36.33
C GLY A 399 2.38 -14.23 -35.37
N PHE A 400 1.25 -14.72 -35.86
CA PHE A 400 -0.02 -14.86 -35.14
C PHE A 400 -0.43 -16.33 -35.14
N PHE A 401 -0.57 -16.92 -33.95
CA PHE A 401 -0.84 -18.35 -33.77
C PHE A 401 -2.08 -18.51 -32.86
N ALA A 402 -3.12 -19.19 -33.35
CA ALA A 402 -4.29 -19.59 -32.59
C ALA A 402 -4.47 -21.11 -32.55
N THR A 403 -4.62 -21.70 -31.36
CA THR A 403 -4.87 -23.14 -31.15
C THR A 403 -5.90 -23.43 -30.05
N TRP A 404 -6.38 -24.68 -29.95
CA TRP A 404 -7.36 -25.18 -28.97
C TRP A 404 -8.54 -24.23 -28.68
N ASN A 405 -9.44 -24.07 -29.66
CA ASN A 405 -10.67 -23.25 -29.54
C ASN A 405 -10.43 -21.77 -29.21
N SER A 406 -9.32 -21.20 -29.64
CA SER A 406 -9.00 -19.79 -29.39
C SER A 406 -9.48 -18.86 -30.51
N VAL A 407 -9.55 -17.58 -30.19
CA VAL A 407 -10.00 -16.54 -31.13
C VAL A 407 -9.01 -15.39 -31.17
N MET A 408 -8.69 -14.96 -32.39
CA MET A 408 -7.85 -13.79 -32.60
C MET A 408 -8.42 -12.86 -33.68
N THR A 409 -8.36 -11.55 -33.43
CA THR A 409 -8.68 -10.52 -34.41
C THR A 409 -7.43 -9.71 -34.73
N VAL A 410 -7.11 -9.57 -36.02
CA VAL A 410 -5.86 -8.97 -36.51
C VAL A 410 -6.11 -8.09 -37.75
N SER A 411 -6.75 -6.95 -37.57
CA SER A 411 -7.00 -5.97 -38.64
C SER A 411 -5.79 -5.04 -38.82
N ASN A 412 -5.31 -4.87 -40.05
CA ASN A 412 -4.09 -4.12 -40.38
C ASN A 412 -2.82 -4.62 -39.65
N GLY A 413 -2.80 -5.88 -39.20
CA GLY A 413 -1.65 -6.47 -38.53
C GLY A 413 -0.59 -6.97 -39.51
N TRP A 414 0.65 -7.01 -39.05
CA TRP A 414 1.82 -7.36 -39.86
C TRP A 414 2.53 -8.56 -39.28
N ALA A 415 2.71 -9.61 -40.08
CA ALA A 415 3.51 -10.78 -39.75
C ALA A 415 4.68 -10.87 -40.74
N ARG A 416 5.79 -10.20 -40.43
CA ARG A 416 6.93 -10.04 -41.35
C ARG A 416 8.10 -10.93 -40.98
N ASN A 417 8.83 -11.40 -42.00
CA ASN A 417 10.04 -12.20 -41.83
C ASN A 417 9.83 -13.40 -40.87
N CYS A 418 8.63 -13.98 -40.86
CA CYS A 418 8.33 -15.11 -39.98
C CYS A 418 8.80 -16.42 -40.63
N THR A 419 9.50 -17.27 -39.89
CA THR A 419 10.22 -18.42 -40.48
C THR A 419 9.36 -19.66 -40.69
N LYS A 420 8.24 -19.81 -39.96
CA LYS A 420 7.29 -20.93 -40.10
C LYS A 420 5.95 -20.49 -40.66
N GLY A 421 5.36 -19.42 -40.12
CA GLY A 421 4.06 -18.95 -40.60
C GLY A 421 3.69 -17.55 -40.13
N GLY A 422 2.98 -16.80 -40.98
CA GLY A 422 2.50 -15.46 -40.65
C GLY A 422 1.26 -15.53 -39.77
N TYR A 423 0.22 -16.18 -40.29
CA TYR A 423 -1.05 -16.43 -39.61
C TYR A 423 -1.32 -17.93 -39.58
N HIS A 424 -1.37 -18.52 -38.39
CA HIS A 424 -1.54 -19.98 -38.18
C HIS A 424 -2.74 -20.25 -37.28
N ALA A 425 -3.70 -21.04 -37.76
CA ALA A 425 -4.85 -21.45 -36.97
C ALA A 425 -5.04 -22.97 -37.03
N GLU A 426 -5.27 -23.58 -35.86
CA GLU A 426 -5.55 -25.02 -35.76
C GLU A 426 -6.50 -25.35 -34.61
N MET A 427 -6.96 -26.60 -34.55
CA MET A 427 -7.71 -27.14 -33.41
C MET A 427 -8.95 -26.32 -33.05
N ALA A 428 -9.84 -26.10 -34.04
CA ALA A 428 -11.08 -25.34 -33.92
C ALA A 428 -10.90 -23.85 -33.55
N SER A 429 -9.71 -23.31 -33.81
CA SER A 429 -9.41 -21.89 -33.57
C SER A 429 -9.66 -21.04 -34.79
N THR A 430 -9.94 -19.75 -34.56
CA THR A 430 -10.24 -18.78 -35.62
C THR A 430 -9.33 -17.57 -35.52
N ILE A 431 -8.74 -17.19 -36.66
CA ILE A 431 -8.08 -15.90 -36.84
C ILE A 431 -8.85 -15.10 -37.89
N ALA A 432 -9.39 -13.95 -37.49
CA ALA A 432 -9.98 -12.96 -38.39
C ALA A 432 -8.94 -11.90 -38.72
N ALA A 433 -8.31 -12.00 -39.90
CA ALA A 433 -7.23 -11.13 -40.32
C ALA A 433 -7.62 -10.29 -41.55
N TYR A 434 -7.46 -8.98 -41.47
CA TYR A 434 -7.88 -8.04 -42.53
C TYR A 434 -6.73 -7.10 -42.88
N ASN A 435 -6.56 -6.71 -44.15
CA ASN A 435 -5.51 -5.77 -44.60
C ASN A 435 -4.09 -6.12 -44.07
N THR A 436 -3.72 -7.40 -44.15
CA THR A 436 -2.50 -7.93 -43.53
C THR A 436 -1.25 -7.68 -44.36
N ASP A 437 -0.08 -7.67 -43.72
CA ASP A 437 1.22 -7.68 -44.39
C ASP A 437 2.04 -8.91 -43.97
N THR A 438 2.39 -9.75 -44.94
CA THR A 438 3.18 -10.99 -44.75
C THR A 438 4.55 -10.94 -45.41
N THR A 439 5.09 -9.74 -45.68
CA THR A 439 6.36 -9.56 -46.40
C THR A 439 7.50 -10.34 -45.73
N GLY A 440 8.22 -11.13 -46.53
CA GLY A 440 9.37 -11.91 -46.09
C GLY A 440 9.03 -13.17 -45.26
N THR A 441 7.76 -13.48 -45.06
CA THR A 441 7.32 -14.64 -44.28
C THR A 441 7.26 -15.90 -45.15
N ALA A 442 7.74 -17.04 -44.61
CA ALA A 442 7.83 -18.31 -45.34
C ALA A 442 6.46 -18.83 -45.81
N THR A 443 5.46 -18.83 -44.93
CA THR A 443 4.07 -19.19 -45.22
C THR A 443 3.15 -18.08 -44.76
N ALA A 444 2.48 -17.39 -45.69
CA ALA A 444 1.65 -16.24 -45.35
C ALA A 444 0.46 -16.62 -44.44
N TYR A 445 -0.34 -17.60 -44.86
CA TYR A 445 -1.50 -18.11 -44.13
C TYR A 445 -1.46 -19.63 -44.13
N ASP A 446 -1.53 -20.22 -42.94
CA ASP A 446 -1.55 -21.67 -42.73
C ASP A 446 -2.78 -22.04 -41.88
N PRO A 447 -3.94 -22.33 -42.52
CA PRO A 447 -4.94 -23.15 -41.86
C PRO A 447 -4.39 -24.57 -41.88
N ASN A 448 -4.01 -25.14 -40.74
CA ASN A 448 -3.36 -26.44 -40.72
C ASN A 448 -4.29 -27.53 -41.31
N GLN A 449 -4.12 -27.86 -42.61
CA GLN A 449 -4.96 -28.82 -43.34
C GLN A 449 -4.45 -30.28 -43.21
N ASN A 450 -3.28 -30.48 -42.61
CA ASN A 450 -2.54 -31.75 -42.68
C ASN A 450 -2.75 -32.69 -41.48
N PHE A 451 -3.57 -32.31 -40.50
CA PHE A 451 -3.96 -33.23 -39.42
C PHE A 451 -5.44 -33.56 -39.54
N SER A 452 -5.70 -34.84 -39.79
CA SER A 452 -6.95 -35.44 -40.24
C SER A 452 -8.22 -35.20 -39.39
N ASN A 453 -8.22 -34.35 -38.36
CA ASN A 453 -9.37 -34.09 -37.47
C ASN A 453 -9.43 -32.71 -36.77
N TRP A 454 -8.68 -31.67 -37.18
CA TRP A 454 -8.59 -30.42 -36.39
C TRP A 454 -8.74 -29.14 -37.22
N ASN A 455 -9.96 -28.86 -37.71
CA ASN A 455 -10.30 -27.70 -38.55
C ASN A 455 -9.91 -26.37 -37.88
N GLY A 456 -8.92 -25.64 -38.40
CA GLY A 456 -8.65 -24.24 -38.07
C GLY A 456 -9.11 -23.30 -39.19
N ILE A 457 -9.50 -22.07 -38.87
CA ILE A 457 -9.98 -21.11 -39.87
C ILE A 457 -9.17 -19.82 -39.79
N VAL A 458 -8.52 -19.47 -40.90
CA VAL A 458 -7.98 -18.12 -41.12
C VAL A 458 -8.91 -17.42 -42.11
N VAL A 459 -9.68 -16.44 -41.62
CA VAL A 459 -10.54 -15.61 -42.46
C VAL A 459 -9.73 -14.41 -42.90
N THR A 460 -9.48 -14.30 -44.21
CA THR A 460 -8.74 -13.18 -44.80
C THR A 460 -9.63 -12.37 -45.73
N LYS A 461 -9.64 -11.05 -45.58
CA LYS A 461 -10.07 -10.12 -46.63
C LYS A 461 -8.88 -9.24 -47.01
N ILE A 462 -8.42 -9.41 -48.24
CA ILE A 462 -7.32 -8.64 -48.83
C ILE A 462 -7.79 -7.21 -49.08
#